data_AF-A0A8T3S6J6-F1
#
_entry.id   AF-A0A8T3S6J6-F1
#
_cell.length_a   1.000
_cell.length_b   1.000
_cell.length_c   1.000
_cell.angle_alpha   90.00
_cell.angle_beta   90.00
_cell.angle_gamma   90.00
#
_symmetry.space_group_name_H-M   'P 1'
#
loop_
_entity.id
_entity.type
_entity.pdbx_description
1 polymer ?
#
loop_
_entity_poly.entity_id
_entity_poly.type
_entity_poly.pdbx_seq_one_letter_code
_entity_poly.pdbx_strand_id
1 'polypeptide(L)'
;MEDAFGERVVADLADALRTSPDWIEGLSFVAERAGRLIGHILFTRSLLDAPRRLVEVLVLSEGSPTYYRRFGFQPAGEHGFRRPSLRIPEPAFQVIRHPTYEDWMTGTVVYSRVFWDLDCVGLRQ
;
A
#
# COMPACT_ATOMS: atom_id res chain seq x y z
N MET A 1 5.59 2.87 -11.13
CA MET A 1 5.99 3.53 -9.86
C MET A 1 6.98 4.63 -10.16
N GLU A 2 8.05 4.35 -10.91
CA GLU A 2 9.01 5.36 -11.41
C GLU A 2 8.33 6.50 -12.19
N ASP A 3 7.45 6.17 -13.14
CA ASP A 3 6.72 7.18 -13.94
C ASP A 3 5.69 8.00 -13.15
N ALA A 4 5.32 7.57 -11.94
CA ALA A 4 4.24 8.19 -11.14
C ALA A 4 4.75 9.14 -10.04
N PHE A 5 5.95 8.89 -9.51
CA PHE A 5 6.51 9.64 -8.39
C PHE A 5 7.96 10.13 -8.62
N GLY A 6 8.69 9.56 -9.61
CA GLY A 6 10.13 9.79 -9.81
C GLY A 6 11.00 8.97 -8.86
N GLU A 7 12.15 8.48 -9.34
CA GLU A 7 13.05 7.56 -8.60
C GLU A 7 13.46 8.10 -7.21
N ARG A 8 13.76 9.40 -7.12
CA ARG A 8 14.20 10.03 -5.86
C ARG A 8 13.11 10.01 -4.79
N VAL A 9 11.86 10.28 -5.16
CA VAL A 9 10.74 10.30 -4.22
C VAL A 9 10.45 8.91 -3.67
N VAL A 10 10.56 7.88 -4.50
CA VAL A 10 10.37 6.48 -4.05
C VAL A 10 11.46 6.08 -3.07
N ALA A 11 12.71 6.46 -3.34
CA ALA A 11 13.83 6.22 -2.43
C ALA A 11 13.63 6.95 -1.08
N ASP A 12 13.33 8.25 -1.12
CA ASP A 12 13.09 9.06 0.07
C ASP A 12 11.91 8.53 0.90
N LEU A 13 10.84 8.09 0.23
CA LEU A 13 9.69 7.44 0.87
C LEU A 13 10.09 6.13 1.56
N ALA A 14 10.85 5.27 0.89
CA ALA A 14 11.27 4.00 1.48
C ALA A 14 12.16 4.23 2.72
N ASP A 15 13.07 5.20 2.66
CA ASP A 15 13.94 5.53 3.79
C ASP A 15 13.15 6.16 4.95
N ALA A 16 12.22 7.07 4.66
CA ALA A 16 11.35 7.65 5.68
C ALA A 16 10.48 6.56 6.35
N LEU A 17 9.88 5.66 5.58
CA LEU A 17 9.06 4.56 6.11
C LEU A 17 9.87 3.65 7.03
N ARG A 18 11.14 3.32 6.70
CA ARG A 18 12.02 2.49 7.54
C ARG A 18 12.33 3.10 8.91
N THR A 19 12.29 4.42 9.02
CA THR A 19 12.52 5.14 10.29
C THR A 19 11.23 5.43 11.07
N SER A 20 10.07 5.12 10.47
CA SER A 20 8.76 5.38 11.05
C SER A 20 8.32 4.28 12.03
N PRO A 21 7.40 4.57 12.97
CA PRO A 21 6.79 3.55 13.82
C PRO A 21 5.95 2.52 13.04
N ASP A 22 5.57 2.85 11.80
CA ASP A 22 4.79 1.98 10.92
C ASP A 22 5.66 0.95 10.18
N TRP A 23 6.99 1.02 10.36
CA TRP A 23 7.94 0.05 9.81
C TRP A 23 7.76 -1.34 10.41
N ILE A 24 7.76 -2.35 9.54
CA ILE A 24 7.74 -3.75 9.94
C ILE A 24 9.03 -4.40 9.45
N GLU A 25 9.90 -4.73 10.40
CA GLU A 25 11.14 -5.44 10.11
C GLU A 25 10.86 -6.75 9.36
N GLY A 26 11.62 -7.01 8.31
CA GLY A 26 11.47 -8.20 7.47
C GLY A 26 10.39 -8.12 6.38
N LEU A 27 9.59 -7.05 6.28
CA LEU A 27 8.57 -6.89 5.23
C LEU A 27 8.98 -5.90 4.12
N SER A 28 10.22 -6.01 3.66
CA SER A 28 10.76 -5.28 2.50
C SER A 28 11.52 -6.26 1.62
N PHE A 29 11.09 -6.42 0.38
CA PHE A 29 11.63 -7.42 -0.54
C PHE A 29 12.08 -6.78 -1.84
N VAL A 30 13.21 -7.24 -2.36
CA VAL A 30 13.70 -6.84 -3.68
C VAL A 30 13.52 -7.99 -4.66
N ALA A 31 13.17 -7.65 -5.90
CA ALA A 31 13.22 -8.58 -7.02
C ALA A 31 14.60 -8.49 -7.67
N GLU A 32 15.27 -9.62 -7.84
CA GLU A 32 16.56 -9.70 -8.51
C GLU A 32 16.45 -10.58 -9.77
N ARG A 33 17.12 -10.17 -10.84
CA ARG A 33 17.30 -10.96 -12.06
C ARG A 33 18.74 -10.86 -12.53
N ALA A 34 19.44 -11.99 -12.55
CA ALA A 34 20.83 -12.12 -13.00
C ALA A 34 21.80 -11.14 -12.30
N GLY A 35 21.76 -11.05 -10.96
CA GLY A 35 22.63 -10.16 -10.18
C GLY A 35 22.18 -8.70 -10.14
N ARG A 36 21.09 -8.35 -10.83
CA ARG A 36 20.58 -6.97 -10.90
C ARG A 36 19.24 -6.85 -10.19
N LEU A 37 19.12 -5.88 -9.30
CA LEU A 37 17.84 -5.50 -8.70
C LEU A 37 16.93 -4.87 -9.76
N ILE A 38 15.71 -5.39 -9.87
CA ILE A 38 14.71 -4.98 -10.88
C ILE A 38 13.39 -4.54 -10.27
N GLY A 39 13.30 -4.50 -8.94
CA GLY A 39 12.11 -4.03 -8.24
C GLY A 39 12.28 -4.09 -6.73
N HIS A 40 11.47 -3.32 -6.03
CA HIS A 40 11.41 -3.27 -4.58
C HIS A 40 9.94 -3.15 -4.15
N ILE A 41 9.54 -3.96 -3.18
CA ILE A 41 8.24 -3.87 -2.51
C ILE A 41 8.47 -3.72 -1.00
N LEU A 42 7.60 -2.95 -0.37
CA LEU A 42 7.67 -2.66 1.05
C LEU A 42 6.25 -2.62 1.61
N PHE A 43 6.06 -3.28 2.75
CA PHE A 43 4.82 -3.22 3.52
C PHE A 43 5.01 -2.36 4.75
N THR A 44 3.98 -1.60 5.10
CA THR A 44 3.92 -0.85 6.36
C THR A 44 2.64 -1.14 7.11
N ARG A 45 2.67 -0.92 8.42
CA ARG A 45 1.45 -0.88 9.23
C ARG A 45 0.56 0.26 8.74
N SER A 46 -0.73 0.01 8.76
CA SER A 46 -1.76 0.98 8.49
C SER A 46 -2.99 0.59 9.27
N LEU A 47 -3.98 1.48 9.29
CA LEU A 47 -5.22 1.23 10.01
C LEU A 47 -6.37 1.14 9.02
N LEU A 48 -7.33 0.31 9.34
CA LEU A 48 -8.66 0.34 8.78
C LEU A 48 -9.59 0.98 9.81
N ASP A 49 -10.17 2.12 9.46
CA ASP A 49 -11.25 2.75 10.21
C ASP A 49 -12.58 2.06 9.89
N ALA A 50 -12.82 0.96 10.62
CA ALA A 50 -14.01 0.13 10.51
C ALA A 50 -15.06 0.52 11.56
N PRO A 51 -16.36 0.27 11.32
CA PRO A 51 -17.45 0.73 12.18
C PRO A 51 -17.33 0.37 13.67
N ARG A 52 -16.68 -0.75 13.99
CA ARG A 52 -16.55 -1.25 15.37
C ARG A 52 -15.30 -0.77 16.08
N ARG A 53 -14.18 -0.66 15.36
CA ARG A 53 -12.86 -0.31 15.88
C ARG A 53 -11.86 -0.13 14.75
N LEU A 54 -10.75 0.51 15.08
CA LEU A 54 -9.54 0.48 14.26
C LEU A 54 -9.01 -0.95 14.18
N VAL A 55 -8.67 -1.41 12.98
CA VAL A 55 -8.05 -2.70 12.71
C VAL A 55 -6.69 -2.47 12.07
N GLU A 56 -5.63 -3.10 12.60
CA GLU A 56 -4.31 -3.05 11.96
C GLU A 56 -4.34 -3.86 10.66
N VAL A 57 -3.85 -3.25 9.59
CA VAL A 57 -3.75 -3.84 8.25
C VAL A 57 -2.37 -3.55 7.66
N LEU A 58 -1.98 -4.33 6.66
CA LEU A 58 -0.75 -4.09 5.90
C LEU A 58 -1.09 -3.37 4.61
N VAL A 59 -0.35 -2.29 4.33
CA VAL A 59 -0.43 -1.57 3.06
C VAL A 59 0.87 -1.74 2.30
N LEU A 60 0.72 -2.04 1.02
CA LEU A 60 1.74 -2.10 -0.02
C LEU A 60 1.77 -0.75 -0.74
N SER A 61 2.96 -0.22 -1.03
CA SER A 61 3.11 0.93 -1.93
C SER A 61 2.64 0.59 -3.36
N GLU A 62 1.94 1.51 -4.02
CA GLU A 62 1.13 1.27 -5.21
C GLU A 62 1.85 0.52 -6.35
N GLY A 63 1.12 -0.35 -7.04
CA GLY A 63 1.61 -0.89 -8.30
C GLY A 63 0.51 -1.41 -9.21
N SER A 64 0.91 -2.08 -10.29
CA SER A 64 0.03 -2.36 -11.41
C SER A 64 -1.13 -3.31 -11.03
N PRO A 65 -2.39 -2.92 -11.26
CA PRO A 65 -3.52 -3.75 -10.87
C PRO A 65 -3.63 -5.05 -11.67
N THR A 66 -3.13 -5.06 -12.90
CA THR A 66 -3.06 -6.29 -13.73
C THR A 66 -1.96 -7.24 -13.26
N TYR A 67 -0.95 -6.72 -12.55
CA TYR A 67 0.10 -7.54 -11.96
C TYR A 67 -0.39 -8.21 -10.67
N TYR A 68 -0.94 -7.44 -9.73
CA TYR A 68 -1.31 -7.98 -8.41
C TYR A 68 -2.50 -8.93 -8.42
N ARG A 69 -3.42 -8.82 -9.40
CA ARG A 69 -4.52 -9.80 -9.59
C ARG A 69 -4.03 -11.25 -9.66
N ARG A 70 -2.82 -11.48 -10.19
CA ARG A 70 -2.22 -12.82 -10.32
C ARG A 70 -1.94 -13.48 -8.98
N PHE A 71 -1.80 -12.67 -7.92
CA PHE A 71 -1.54 -13.11 -6.55
C PHE A 71 -2.79 -13.11 -5.67
N GLY A 72 -3.99 -12.98 -6.27
CA GLY A 72 -5.26 -13.02 -5.54
C GLY A 72 -5.76 -11.67 -5.01
N PHE A 73 -5.10 -10.56 -5.38
CA PHE A 73 -5.63 -9.23 -5.06
C PHE A 73 -6.91 -8.94 -5.84
N GLN A 74 -7.90 -8.38 -5.15
CA GLN A 74 -9.23 -8.04 -5.67
C GLN A 74 -9.47 -6.53 -5.59
N PRO A 75 -10.33 -5.95 -6.43
CA PRO A 75 -10.74 -4.54 -6.31
C PRO A 75 -11.31 -4.28 -4.90
N ALA A 76 -10.72 -3.32 -4.19
CA ALA A 76 -11.04 -3.11 -2.79
C ALA A 76 -12.43 -2.47 -2.58
N GLY A 77 -12.84 -1.58 -3.49
CA GLY A 77 -14.15 -0.93 -3.44
C GLY A 77 -15.32 -1.92 -3.50
N GLU A 78 -15.18 -3.02 -4.25
CA GLU A 78 -16.20 -4.09 -4.36
C GLU A 78 -16.40 -4.85 -3.03
N HIS A 79 -15.49 -4.70 -2.08
CA HIS A 79 -15.51 -5.36 -0.78
C HIS A 79 -15.75 -4.39 0.38
N GLY A 80 -16.21 -3.15 0.10
CA GLY A 80 -16.56 -2.17 1.14
C GLY A 80 -15.38 -1.40 1.73
N PHE A 81 -14.18 -1.55 1.16
CA PHE A 81 -13.04 -0.71 1.53
C PHE A 81 -13.11 0.63 0.79
N ARG A 82 -12.63 1.69 1.45
CA ARG A 82 -12.55 3.04 0.90
C ARG A 82 -11.11 3.50 0.88
N ARG A 83 -10.68 4.03 -0.26
CA ARG A 83 -9.34 4.59 -0.46
C ARG A 83 -9.11 5.81 0.45
N PRO A 84 -7.88 6.03 0.95
CA PRO A 84 -7.53 7.21 1.73
C PRO A 84 -7.60 8.52 0.93
N SER A 85 -7.51 8.46 -0.40
CA SER A 85 -7.43 9.63 -1.28
C SER A 85 -8.05 9.34 -2.64
N LEU A 86 -8.70 10.35 -3.23
CA LEU A 86 -9.22 10.29 -4.60
C LEU A 86 -8.11 10.29 -5.67
N ARG A 87 -6.87 10.62 -5.29
CA ARG A 87 -5.69 10.52 -6.16
C ARG A 87 -5.31 9.07 -6.49
N ILE A 88 -5.84 8.11 -5.73
CA ILE A 88 -5.63 6.68 -5.97
C ILE A 88 -6.67 6.22 -7.01
N PRO A 89 -6.25 5.82 -8.22
CA PRO A 89 -7.17 5.31 -9.22
C PRO A 89 -7.91 4.08 -8.68
N GLU A 90 -9.22 4.02 -8.89
CA GLU A 90 -10.05 2.88 -8.43
C GLU A 90 -9.46 1.51 -8.82
N PRO A 91 -8.97 1.30 -10.06
CA PRO A 91 -8.40 0.01 -10.43
C PRO A 91 -7.15 -0.38 -9.62
N ALA A 92 -6.37 0.62 -9.17
CA ALA A 92 -5.14 0.41 -8.40
C ALA A 92 -5.40 0.16 -6.91
N PHE A 93 -6.60 0.48 -6.40
CA PHE A 93 -6.97 0.22 -5.02
C PHE A 93 -7.45 -1.23 -4.85
N GLN A 94 -6.54 -2.09 -4.38
CA GLN A 94 -6.77 -3.52 -4.28
C GLN A 94 -6.46 -4.07 -2.88
N VAL A 95 -7.09 -5.19 -2.53
CA VAL A 95 -6.92 -5.88 -1.24
C VAL A 95 -6.72 -7.37 -1.45
N ILE A 96 -6.03 -7.98 -0.50
CA ILE A 96 -6.11 -9.42 -0.23
C ILE A 96 -6.56 -9.58 1.23
N ARG A 97 -7.56 -10.42 1.47
CA ARG A 97 -8.13 -10.64 2.81
C ARG A 97 -7.44 -11.82 3.47
N HIS A 98 -6.94 -11.61 4.68
CA HIS A 98 -6.40 -12.69 5.51
C HIS A 98 -7.53 -13.66 5.92
N PRO A 99 -7.27 -14.96 6.18
CA PRO A 99 -8.31 -15.89 6.62
C PRO A 99 -9.07 -15.51 7.90
N THR A 100 -8.51 -14.62 8.72
CA THR A 100 -9.17 -14.08 9.92
C THR A 100 -10.01 -12.83 9.64
N TYR A 101 -10.17 -12.46 8.37
CA TYR A 101 -11.03 -11.35 7.97
C TYR A 101 -12.49 -11.67 8.28
N GLU A 102 -13.21 -10.68 8.80
CA GLU A 102 -14.65 -10.74 9.02
C GLU A 102 -15.34 -9.61 8.24
N ASP A 103 -16.60 -9.81 7.83
CA ASP A 103 -17.33 -8.86 6.98
C ASP A 103 -17.50 -7.46 7.60
N TRP A 104 -17.40 -7.34 8.94
CA TRP A 104 -17.46 -6.05 9.62
C TRP A 104 -16.16 -5.23 9.46
N MET A 105 -15.06 -5.86 9.04
CA MET A 105 -13.76 -5.22 8.82
C MET A 105 -13.73 -4.50 7.46
N THR A 106 -14.69 -3.60 7.24
CA THR A 106 -14.79 -2.74 6.07
C THR A 106 -14.74 -1.27 6.49
N GLY A 107 -14.37 -0.35 5.61
CA GLY A 107 -14.22 1.05 5.99
C GLY A 107 -13.07 1.76 5.28
N THR A 108 -12.58 2.84 5.86
CA THR A 108 -11.55 3.68 5.23
C THR A 108 -10.16 3.20 5.61
N VAL A 109 -9.30 2.92 4.63
CA VAL A 109 -7.89 2.63 4.88
C VAL A 109 -7.18 3.94 5.21
N VAL A 110 -6.39 3.96 6.26
CA VAL A 110 -5.60 5.08 6.76
C VAL A 110 -4.14 4.72 6.64
N TYR A 111 -3.45 5.40 5.71
CA TYR A 111 -2.02 5.21 5.48
C TYR A 111 -1.17 5.80 6.60
N SER A 112 0.06 5.28 6.73
CA SER A 112 1.11 5.91 7.52
C SER A 112 1.21 7.40 7.19
N ARG A 113 1.46 8.22 8.23
CA ARG A 113 1.63 9.67 8.08
C ARG A 113 2.73 10.03 7.09
N VAL A 114 3.76 9.20 6.96
CA VAL A 114 4.88 9.40 6.04
C VAL A 114 4.43 9.58 4.60
N PHE A 115 3.39 8.86 4.15
CA PHE A 115 2.87 9.03 2.79
C PHE A 115 2.28 10.43 2.58
N TRP A 116 1.69 11.04 3.62
CA TRP A 116 1.14 12.39 3.55
C TRP A 116 2.24 13.45 3.62
N ASP A 117 3.19 13.27 4.54
CA ASP A 117 4.29 14.23 4.75
C ASP A 117 5.18 14.37 3.50
N LEU A 118 5.31 13.31 2.69
CA LEU A 118 6.06 13.30 1.44
C LEU A 118 5.21 13.48 0.18
N ASP A 119 3.92 13.74 0.33
CA ASP A 119 2.94 13.83 -0.77
C ASP A 119 3.00 12.64 -1.74
N CYS A 120 2.92 11.44 -1.18
CA CYS A 120 3.02 10.15 -1.86
C CYS A 120 1.69 9.35 -1.82
N VAL A 121 0.57 9.98 -1.46
CA VAL A 121 -0.75 9.30 -1.44
C VAL A 121 -1.44 9.44 -2.80
N GLY A 122 -1.32 8.41 -3.65
CA GLY A 122 -1.90 8.40 -5.00
C GLY A 122 -1.16 9.32 -5.98
N LEU A 123 -1.61 9.32 -7.24
CA LEU A 123 -0.92 10.01 -8.33
C LEU A 123 -0.87 11.52 -8.12
N ARG A 124 0.27 12.14 -8.43
CA ARG A 124 0.40 13.59 -8.54
C ARG A 124 -0.17 14.03 -9.90
N GLN A 125 -0.98 15.09 -9.91
CA GLN A 125 -1.47 15.72 -11.14
C GLN A 125 -0.49 16.78 -11.62
#